data_AF-A0AAV2RDS8-F1
#
_entry.id   AF-A0AAV2RDS8-F1
#
_cell.length_a   1.000
_cell.length_b   1.000
_cell.length_c   1.000
_cell.angle_alpha   90.00
_cell.angle_beta   90.00
_cell.angle_gamma   90.00
#
_symmetry.space_group_name_H-M   'P 1'
#
loop_
_entity.id
_entity.type
_entity.pdbx_description
1 polymer ?
#
loop_
_entity_poly.entity_id
_entity_poly.type
_entity_poly.pdbx_seq_one_letter_code
_entity_poly.pdbx_strand_id
1 'polypeptide(L)'
;LTSPLAPQRDLTHRRKRRVLVVQSPTLNMALVDIPAAGRLNPRSRPNPALNANMADRGFAPLEAGDIPIAGRHVLRSFKLQRSDIATDANLLLTQDAEVAVCKVSVEEYLEQIVETRTDFEEVLTAIGLVENVSAEAVMTDISKLERELRALLRHCKIQTAARPAQGVGIVGIRAERLKFPRYD
;
A
#
# COMPACT_ATOMS: atom_id res chain seq x y z
N LEU A 1 18.80 72.31 -13.33
CA LEU A 1 18.06 71.37 -12.45
C LEU A 1 16.87 70.86 -13.23
N THR A 2 17.06 69.78 -13.99
CA THR A 2 16.07 69.19 -14.90
C THR A 2 16.09 67.69 -14.70
N SER A 3 15.00 67.13 -14.15
CA SER A 3 14.73 65.70 -14.16
C SER A 3 13.36 65.48 -14.80
N PRO A 4 13.24 64.68 -15.87
CA PRO A 4 11.95 64.32 -16.43
C PRO A 4 11.33 63.17 -15.63
N LEU A 5 10.03 63.28 -15.35
CA LEU A 5 9.23 62.22 -14.75
C LEU A 5 9.22 60.97 -15.67
N ALA A 6 9.41 59.80 -15.06
CA ALA A 6 9.28 58.51 -15.74
C ALA A 6 7.83 58.26 -16.21
N PRO A 7 7.62 57.54 -17.34
CA PRO A 7 6.29 57.28 -17.87
C PRO A 7 5.52 56.28 -17.01
N GLN A 8 4.28 56.62 -16.67
CA GLN A 8 3.33 55.72 -16.01
C GLN A 8 2.96 54.56 -16.97
N ARG A 9 3.19 53.31 -16.51
CA ARG A 9 2.77 52.10 -17.21
C ARG A 9 1.25 51.96 -17.15
N ASP A 10 0.62 51.99 -18.31
CA ASP A 10 -0.80 51.68 -18.50
C ASP A 10 -1.07 50.19 -18.21
N LEU A 11 -1.91 49.92 -17.21
CA LEU A 11 -2.26 48.58 -16.72
C LEU A 11 -3.56 48.01 -17.35
N THR A 12 -4.12 48.68 -18.36
CA THR A 12 -5.42 48.34 -18.96
C THR A 12 -5.44 47.03 -19.76
N HIS A 13 -4.28 46.47 -20.14
CA HIS A 13 -4.18 45.19 -20.84
C HIS A 13 -3.76 44.03 -19.95
N ARG A 14 -4.41 43.84 -18.79
CA ARG A 14 -4.26 42.61 -18.01
C ARG A 14 -5.06 41.49 -18.67
N ARG A 15 -4.45 40.80 -19.65
CA ARG A 15 -4.97 39.54 -20.20
C ARG A 15 -5.36 38.62 -19.04
N LYS A 16 -6.66 38.38 -18.85
CA LYS A 16 -7.17 37.34 -17.96
C LYS A 16 -6.67 36.00 -18.51
N ARG A 17 -5.54 35.51 -18.00
CA ARG A 17 -5.14 34.12 -18.20
C ARG A 17 -6.25 33.27 -17.57
N ARG A 18 -7.11 32.70 -18.41
CA ARG A 18 -7.97 31.58 -18.00
C ARG A 18 -7.01 30.48 -17.56
N VAL A 19 -6.92 30.26 -16.26
CA VAL A 19 -6.31 29.04 -15.72
C VAL A 19 -7.25 27.93 -16.17
N LEU A 20 -6.86 27.23 -17.24
CA LEU A 20 -7.49 25.97 -17.59
C LEU A 20 -7.10 25.03 -16.44
N VAL A 21 -8.02 24.79 -15.51
CA VAL A 21 -7.87 23.69 -14.55
C VAL A 21 -7.97 22.44 -15.40
N VAL A 22 -6.83 21.95 -15.87
CA VAL A 22 -6.74 20.61 -16.44
C VAL A 22 -7.04 19.69 -15.27
N GLN A 23 -8.27 19.17 -15.23
CA GLN A 23 -8.58 18.05 -14.35
C GLN A 23 -7.71 16.89 -14.82
N SER A 24 -6.56 16.70 -14.17
CA SER A 24 -5.75 15.51 -14.37
C SER A 24 -6.66 14.32 -14.03
N PRO A 25 -6.85 13.37 -14.95
CA PRO A 25 -7.70 12.22 -14.67
C PRO A 25 -7.16 11.51 -13.44
N THR A 26 -7.98 11.44 -12.40
CA THR A 26 -7.66 10.69 -11.18
C THR A 26 -7.69 9.22 -11.57
N LEU A 27 -6.51 8.64 -11.81
CA LEU A 27 -6.40 7.20 -11.98
C LEU A 27 -6.79 6.54 -10.66
N ASN A 28 -7.73 5.61 -10.77
CA ASN A 28 -8.41 4.97 -9.69
C ASN A 28 -8.11 3.46 -9.74
N MET A 29 -7.99 2.85 -8.57
CA MET A 29 -7.70 1.44 -8.39
C MET A 29 -8.95 0.53 -8.43
N ALA A 30 -10.18 1.07 -8.40
CA ALA A 30 -11.47 0.36 -8.25
C ALA A 30 -11.74 -0.82 -9.21
N LEU A 31 -11.02 -0.93 -10.33
CA LEU A 31 -11.21 -1.97 -11.35
C LEU A 31 -9.89 -2.59 -11.84
N VAL A 32 -8.82 -2.41 -11.09
CA VAL A 32 -7.48 -2.79 -11.53
C VAL A 32 -7.26 -4.31 -11.38
N ASP A 33 -6.94 -4.97 -12.49
CA ASP A 33 -6.47 -6.35 -12.48
C ASP A 33 -4.94 -6.41 -12.51
N ILE A 34 -4.35 -6.94 -11.44
CA ILE A 34 -2.91 -7.19 -11.31
C ILE A 34 -2.74 -8.66 -10.95
N PRO A 35 -2.63 -9.58 -11.92
CA PRO A 35 -2.51 -11.01 -11.64
C PRO A 35 -1.33 -11.35 -10.72
N ALA A 36 -0.22 -10.61 -10.84
CA ALA A 36 0.97 -10.78 -10.02
C ALA A 36 0.78 -10.39 -8.54
N ALA A 37 -0.29 -9.63 -8.21
CA ALA A 37 -0.67 -9.33 -6.84
C ALA A 37 -1.46 -10.47 -6.17
N GLY A 38 -1.77 -11.54 -6.91
CA GLY A 38 -2.27 -12.81 -6.38
C GLY A 38 -3.44 -12.63 -5.42
N ARG A 39 -3.21 -13.00 -4.15
CA ARG A 39 -4.22 -12.95 -3.09
C ARG A 39 -4.53 -11.56 -2.59
N LEU A 40 -3.77 -10.54 -2.96
CA LEU A 40 -4.08 -9.14 -2.66
C LEU A 40 -4.98 -8.51 -3.72
N ASN A 41 -5.05 -9.05 -4.94
CA ASN A 41 -5.96 -8.56 -5.98
C ASN A 41 -7.30 -9.31 -5.94
N PRO A 42 -8.44 -8.64 -5.64
CA PRO A 42 -9.76 -9.27 -5.60
C PRO A 42 -10.11 -10.08 -6.85
N ARG A 43 -9.63 -9.67 -8.03
CA ARG A 43 -9.97 -10.27 -9.32
C ARG A 43 -9.22 -11.57 -9.61
N SER A 44 -8.06 -11.79 -8.97
CA SER A 44 -7.25 -13.00 -9.10
C SER A 44 -7.43 -13.99 -7.95
N ARG A 45 -8.26 -13.67 -6.96
CA ARG A 45 -8.54 -14.55 -5.81
C ARG A 45 -9.53 -15.66 -6.17
N PRO A 46 -9.48 -16.81 -5.47
CA PRO A 46 -10.52 -17.84 -5.58
C PRO A 46 -11.92 -17.32 -5.22
N ASN A 47 -12.01 -16.46 -4.19
CA ASN A 47 -13.25 -15.79 -3.80
C ASN A 47 -13.04 -14.26 -3.74
N PRO A 48 -13.75 -13.48 -4.58
CA PRO A 48 -13.60 -12.02 -4.64
C PRO A 48 -14.40 -11.27 -3.56
N ALA A 49 -15.18 -11.96 -2.72
CA ALA A 49 -16.05 -11.31 -1.74
C ALA A 49 -15.27 -10.46 -0.72
N LEU A 50 -15.74 -9.23 -0.48
CA LEU A 50 -15.10 -8.26 0.42
C LEU A 50 -14.97 -8.81 1.86
N ASN A 51 -15.98 -9.56 2.30
CA ASN A 51 -16.09 -10.09 3.67
C ASN A 51 -15.65 -11.56 3.78
N ALA A 52 -15.05 -12.13 2.74
CA ALA A 52 -14.54 -13.51 2.81
C ALA A 52 -13.45 -13.59 3.88
N ASN A 53 -13.41 -14.72 4.59
CA ASN A 53 -12.37 -14.95 5.59
C ASN A 53 -10.99 -15.10 4.92
N MET A 54 -9.91 -15.13 5.69
CA MET A 54 -8.55 -15.21 5.14
C MET A 54 -8.32 -16.47 4.29
N ALA A 55 -8.90 -17.61 4.66
CA ALA A 55 -8.77 -18.85 3.90
C ALA A 55 -9.48 -18.75 2.53
N ASP A 56 -10.67 -18.15 2.49
CA ASP A 56 -11.44 -17.91 1.27
C ASP A 56 -10.70 -16.97 0.30
N ARG A 57 -9.90 -16.04 0.86
CA ARG A 57 -9.02 -15.13 0.10
C ARG A 57 -7.75 -15.84 -0.42
N GLY A 58 -7.53 -17.11 -0.07
CA GLY A 58 -6.38 -17.91 -0.48
C GLY A 58 -5.17 -17.85 0.45
N PHE A 59 -5.29 -17.26 1.64
CA PHE A 59 -4.20 -17.26 2.63
C PHE A 59 -4.15 -18.58 3.39
N ALA A 60 -2.94 -19.11 3.56
CA ALA A 60 -2.75 -20.36 4.29
C ALA A 60 -3.10 -20.19 5.78
N PRO A 61 -3.71 -21.19 6.42
CA PRO A 61 -3.72 -21.25 7.87
C PRO A 61 -2.27 -21.38 8.36
N LEU A 62 -1.90 -20.59 9.37
CA LEU A 62 -0.57 -20.65 9.96
C LEU A 62 -0.68 -21.21 11.37
N GLU A 63 -0.01 -22.32 11.62
CA GLU A 63 0.03 -22.97 12.93
C GLU A 63 1.29 -22.58 13.69
N ALA A 64 1.19 -22.61 15.02
CA ALA A 64 2.24 -22.19 15.93
C ALA A 64 2.84 -23.35 16.74
N GLY A 65 2.38 -24.59 16.51
CA GLY A 65 2.59 -25.74 17.39
C GLY A 65 4.06 -25.98 17.73
N ASP A 66 4.90 -26.02 16.70
CA ASP A 66 6.32 -26.35 16.85
C ASP A 66 7.23 -25.12 16.80
N ILE A 67 6.65 -23.90 16.81
CA ILE A 67 7.43 -22.67 16.70
C ILE A 67 7.91 -22.24 18.10
N PRO A 68 9.20 -21.90 18.27
CA PRO A 68 9.72 -21.35 19.52
C PRO A 68 8.96 -20.11 19.98
N ILE A 69 9.01 -19.78 21.28
CA ILE A 69 8.29 -18.62 21.85
C ILE A 69 8.56 -17.33 21.07
N ALA A 70 9.83 -17.03 20.79
CA ALA A 70 10.22 -15.85 20.00
C ALA A 70 9.53 -15.82 18.63
N GLY A 71 9.56 -16.93 17.88
CA GLY A 71 8.88 -17.04 16.58
C GLY A 71 7.36 -16.97 16.68
N ARG A 72 6.76 -17.44 17.78
CA ARG A 72 5.31 -17.33 18.01
C ARG A 72 4.86 -15.88 18.20
N HIS A 73 5.71 -15.03 18.78
CA HIS A 73 5.45 -13.60 18.88
C HIS A 73 5.47 -12.94 17.51
N VAL A 74 6.51 -13.19 16.71
CA VAL A 74 6.61 -12.67 15.33
C VAL A 74 5.43 -13.18 14.48
N LEU A 75 5.08 -14.47 14.56
CA LEU A 75 3.93 -15.04 13.86
C LEU A 75 2.60 -14.36 14.26
N ARG A 76 2.42 -14.03 15.54
CA ARG A 76 1.22 -13.32 16.00
C ARG A 76 1.12 -11.94 15.35
N SER A 77 2.22 -11.18 15.34
CA SER A 77 2.29 -9.87 14.69
C SER A 77 2.02 -9.99 13.18
N PHE A 78 2.65 -10.97 12.53
CA PHE A 78 2.45 -11.25 11.11
C PHE A 78 0.98 -11.57 10.77
N LYS A 79 0.30 -12.39 11.58
CA LYS A 79 -1.12 -12.71 11.36
C LYS A 79 -2.01 -11.47 11.38
N LEU A 80 -1.73 -10.51 12.27
CA LEU A 80 -2.47 -9.24 12.35
C LEU A 80 -2.18 -8.39 11.12
N GLN A 81 -0.91 -8.12 10.82
CA GLN A 81 -0.49 -7.37 9.63
C GLN A 81 -1.09 -7.95 8.34
N ARG A 82 -1.03 -9.27 8.17
CA ARG A 82 -1.57 -9.98 7.00
C ARG A 82 -3.07 -9.72 6.83
N SER A 83 -3.83 -9.68 7.93
CA SER A 83 -5.27 -9.39 7.92
C SER A 83 -5.55 -7.95 7.50
N ASP A 84 -4.78 -7.01 8.05
CA ASP A 84 -4.90 -5.59 7.76
C ASP A 84 -4.56 -5.31 6.30
N ILE A 85 -3.41 -5.79 5.82
CA ILE A 85 -2.97 -5.67 4.43
C ILE A 85 -4.01 -6.23 3.46
N ALA A 86 -4.56 -7.41 3.72
CA ALA A 86 -5.55 -8.03 2.83
C ALA A 86 -6.87 -7.21 2.77
N THR A 87 -7.24 -6.59 3.89
CA THR A 87 -8.44 -5.76 4.01
C THR A 87 -8.24 -4.41 3.35
N ASP A 88 -7.11 -3.77 3.58
CA ASP A 88 -6.77 -2.48 2.97
C ASP A 88 -6.54 -2.64 1.48
N ALA A 89 -5.88 -3.71 1.01
CA ALA A 89 -5.78 -4.00 -0.42
C ALA A 89 -7.15 -4.15 -1.08
N ASN A 90 -8.14 -4.75 -0.40
CA ASN A 90 -9.51 -4.78 -0.89
C ASN A 90 -10.11 -3.38 -1.00
N LEU A 91 -9.97 -2.54 0.03
CA LEU A 91 -10.48 -1.18 0.01
C LEU A 91 -9.84 -0.36 -1.11
N LEU A 92 -8.51 -0.42 -1.23
CA LEU A 92 -7.75 0.29 -2.25
C LEU A 92 -8.16 -0.17 -3.66
N LEU A 93 -8.37 -1.46 -3.89
CA LEU A 93 -8.67 -1.99 -5.23
C LEU A 93 -10.15 -2.01 -5.62
N THR A 94 -11.06 -1.74 -4.67
CA THR A 94 -12.52 -1.77 -4.94
C THR A 94 -13.20 -0.42 -4.72
N GLN A 95 -12.59 0.48 -3.97
CA GLN A 95 -13.08 1.85 -3.78
C GLN A 95 -12.37 2.78 -4.74
N ASP A 96 -12.91 4.00 -4.90
CA ASP A 96 -12.35 5.06 -5.74
C ASP A 96 -11.02 5.63 -5.21
N ALA A 97 -10.12 4.76 -4.77
CA ALA A 97 -8.86 5.10 -4.13
C ALA A 97 -7.87 5.62 -5.18
N GLU A 98 -7.27 6.76 -4.87
CA GLU A 98 -6.23 7.34 -5.70
C GLU A 98 -4.98 6.44 -5.67
N VAL A 99 -4.44 6.13 -6.84
CA VAL A 99 -3.20 5.33 -7.01
C VAL A 99 -2.05 5.86 -6.16
N ALA A 100 -1.93 7.18 -6.00
CA ALA A 100 -0.87 7.80 -5.19
C ALA A 100 -0.99 7.45 -3.70
N VAL A 101 -2.21 7.41 -3.15
CA VAL A 101 -2.46 6.98 -1.77
C VAL A 101 -2.14 5.49 -1.63
N CYS A 102 -2.59 4.68 -2.59
CA CYS A 102 -2.31 3.25 -2.61
C CYS A 102 -0.81 2.97 -2.61
N LYS A 103 -0.03 3.76 -3.36
CA LYS A 103 1.43 3.65 -3.40
C LYS A 103 2.05 3.82 -2.01
N VAL A 104 1.66 4.86 -1.27
CA VAL A 104 2.20 5.16 0.07
C VAL A 104 1.89 4.01 1.03
N SER A 105 0.63 3.58 1.10
CA SER A 105 0.24 2.47 1.98
C SER A 105 0.97 1.17 1.64
N VAL A 106 1.13 0.85 0.34
CA VAL A 106 1.86 -0.34 -0.09
C VAL A 106 3.37 -0.25 0.21
N GLU A 107 3.97 0.94 0.16
CA GLU A 107 5.37 1.16 0.60
C GLU A 107 5.52 0.87 2.11
N GLU A 108 4.63 1.40 2.94
CA GLU A 108 4.62 1.16 4.39
C GLU A 108 4.42 -0.32 4.74
N TYR A 109 3.45 -1.01 4.11
CA TYR A 109 3.26 -2.45 4.34
C TYR A 109 4.46 -3.28 3.89
N LEU A 110 5.12 -2.88 2.79
CA LEU A 110 6.29 -3.60 2.32
C LEU A 110 7.45 -3.48 3.31
N GLU A 111 7.66 -2.31 3.90
CA GLU A 111 8.66 -2.11 4.97
C GLU A 111 8.36 -3.00 6.18
N GLN A 112 7.12 -3.01 6.67
CA GLN A 112 6.69 -3.83 7.80
C GLN A 112 6.86 -5.34 7.54
N ILE A 113 6.53 -5.80 6.33
CA ILE A 113 6.68 -7.21 5.95
C ILE A 113 8.14 -7.60 5.80
N VAL A 114 9.00 -6.71 5.30
CA VAL A 114 10.45 -6.95 5.23
C VAL A 114 11.05 -7.06 6.63
N GLU A 115 10.69 -6.16 7.54
CA GLU A 115 11.11 -6.22 8.96
C GLU A 115 10.66 -7.54 9.59
N THR A 116 9.38 -7.89 9.44
CA THR A 116 8.83 -9.16 9.96
C THR A 116 9.53 -10.38 9.38
N ARG A 117 9.94 -10.35 8.10
CA ARG A 117 10.72 -11.42 7.47
C ARG A 117 12.09 -11.53 8.14
N THR A 118 12.80 -10.43 8.32
CA THR A 118 14.12 -10.39 8.95
C THR A 118 14.06 -10.89 10.39
N ASP A 119 13.10 -10.43 11.19
CA ASP A 119 12.89 -10.91 12.56
C ASP A 119 12.64 -12.42 12.58
N PHE A 120 11.87 -12.94 11.63
CA PHE A 120 11.58 -14.37 11.55
C PHE A 120 12.80 -15.17 11.06
N GLU A 121 13.61 -14.63 10.14
CA GLU A 121 14.90 -15.20 9.69
C GLU A 121 15.88 -15.32 10.86
N GLU A 122 15.97 -14.31 11.73
CA GLU A 122 16.82 -14.34 12.92
C GLU A 122 16.37 -15.43 13.90
N VAL A 123 15.06 -15.55 14.11
CA VAL A 123 14.50 -16.64 14.93
C VAL A 123 14.85 -18.00 14.33
N LEU A 124 14.68 -18.20 13.03
CA LEU A 124 15.03 -19.45 12.33
C LEU A 124 16.52 -19.79 12.42
N THR A 125 17.38 -18.78 12.33
CA THR A 125 18.82 -18.93 12.45
C THR A 125 19.23 -19.32 13.86
N ALA A 126 18.65 -18.67 14.88
CA ALA A 126 18.95 -18.93 16.29
C ALA A 126 18.56 -20.36 16.74
N ILE A 127 17.56 -20.96 16.10
CA ILE A 127 17.05 -22.28 16.46
C ILE A 127 17.66 -23.42 15.63
N GLY A 128 18.45 -23.11 14.58
CA GLY A 128 19.11 -24.10 13.74
C GLY A 128 18.16 -25.03 12.99
N LEU A 129 16.89 -24.63 12.79
CA LEU A 129 15.85 -25.52 12.28
C LEU A 129 15.87 -25.58 10.76
N VAL A 130 16.60 -26.57 10.25
CA VAL A 130 16.48 -27.06 8.87
C VAL A 130 15.20 -27.90 8.68
N GLU A 131 14.46 -28.23 9.75
CA GLU A 131 13.37 -29.23 9.70
C GLU A 131 12.06 -28.80 10.38
N ASN A 132 11.83 -27.49 10.63
CA ASN A 132 10.55 -27.04 11.18
C ASN A 132 9.54 -26.69 10.08
N VAL A 133 8.71 -27.66 9.71
CA VAL A 133 7.67 -27.52 8.67
C VAL A 133 6.75 -26.33 8.94
N SER A 134 6.38 -26.09 10.21
CA SER A 134 5.52 -24.96 10.58
C SER A 134 6.21 -23.61 10.35
N ALA A 135 7.48 -23.49 10.73
CA ALA A 135 8.24 -22.25 10.54
C ALA A 135 8.57 -21.99 9.05
N GLU A 136 8.86 -23.03 8.28
CA GLU A 136 9.04 -22.93 6.83
C GLU A 136 7.76 -22.46 6.12
N ALA A 137 6.60 -22.99 6.54
CA ALA A 137 5.31 -22.56 6.01
C ALA A 137 5.03 -21.07 6.29
N VAL A 138 5.38 -20.59 7.50
CA VAL A 138 5.27 -19.17 7.86
C VAL A 138 6.21 -18.32 6.99
N MET A 139 7.48 -18.69 6.87
CA MET A 139 8.45 -17.97 6.04
C MET A 139 8.01 -17.91 4.57
N THR A 140 7.46 -19.01 4.07
CA THR A 140 6.90 -19.09 2.72
C THR A 140 5.72 -18.14 2.54
N ASP A 141 4.82 -18.04 3.52
CA ASP A 141 3.67 -17.13 3.44
C ASP A 141 4.09 -15.66 3.53
N ILE A 142 5.07 -15.33 4.38
CA ILE A 142 5.69 -13.99 4.45
C ILE A 142 6.28 -13.62 3.09
N SER A 143 7.11 -14.49 2.52
CA SER A 143 7.78 -14.27 1.24
C SER A 143 6.80 -14.12 0.08
N LYS A 144 5.71 -14.90 0.08
CA LYS A 144 4.63 -14.76 -0.91
C LYS A 144 3.92 -13.42 -0.79
N LEU A 145 3.55 -13.01 0.42
CA LEU A 145 2.89 -11.73 0.66
C LEU A 145 3.79 -10.56 0.24
N GLU A 146 5.08 -10.62 0.54
CA GLU A 146 6.06 -9.62 0.09
C GLU A 146 6.09 -9.50 -1.44
N ARG A 147 6.10 -10.63 -2.16
CA ARG A 147 6.06 -10.63 -3.63
C ARG A 147 4.77 -10.01 -4.17
N GLU A 148 3.63 -10.33 -3.57
CA GLU A 148 2.31 -9.78 -3.93
C GLU A 148 2.29 -8.26 -3.71
N LEU A 149 2.82 -7.77 -2.59
CA LEU A 149 2.97 -6.34 -2.29
C LEU A 149 3.91 -5.64 -3.29
N ARG A 150 5.06 -6.24 -3.62
CA ARG A 150 5.99 -5.69 -4.62
C ARG A 150 5.33 -5.56 -6.00
N ALA A 151 4.45 -6.49 -6.36
CA ALA A 151 3.69 -6.42 -7.60
C ALA A 151 2.69 -5.26 -7.59
N LEU A 152 1.94 -5.08 -6.49
CA LEU A 152 1.06 -3.92 -6.31
C LEU A 152 1.83 -2.60 -6.37
N LEU A 153 2.97 -2.53 -5.68
CA LEU A 153 3.82 -1.33 -5.66
C LEU A 153 4.33 -0.97 -7.05
N ARG A 154 4.79 -1.97 -7.80
CA ARG A 154 5.25 -1.78 -9.17
C ARG A 154 4.14 -1.21 -10.04
N HIS A 155 2.92 -1.73 -9.92
CA HIS A 155 1.78 -1.19 -10.64
C HIS A 155 1.52 0.28 -10.26
N CYS A 156 1.47 0.59 -8.96
CA CYS A 156 1.26 1.96 -8.49
C CYS A 156 2.35 2.92 -9.00
N LYS A 157 3.62 2.48 -9.03
CA LYS A 157 4.75 3.25 -9.58
C LYS A 157 4.60 3.52 -11.08
N ILE A 158 4.20 2.54 -11.87
CA ILE A 158 3.97 2.71 -13.32
C ILE A 158 2.85 3.72 -13.58
N GLN A 159 1.72 3.57 -12.89
CA GLN A 159 0.56 4.45 -13.05
C GLN A 159 0.82 5.88 -12.56
N THR A 160 1.63 6.05 -11.50
CA THR A 160 2.03 7.40 -11.03
C THR A 160 3.09 8.05 -11.91
N ALA A 161 4.02 7.28 -12.50
CA ALA A 161 5.05 7.79 -13.41
C ALA A 161 4.46 8.29 -14.75
N ALA A 162 3.31 7.77 -15.16
CA ALA A 162 2.58 8.24 -16.34
C ALA A 162 1.90 9.61 -16.14
N ARG A 163 1.99 10.23 -14.94
CA ARG A 163 1.49 11.60 -14.71
C ARG A 163 2.49 12.65 -15.19
N PRO A 164 2.05 13.71 -15.90
CA PRO A 164 2.84 14.93 -15.99
C PRO A 164 3.01 15.51 -14.57
N ALA A 165 4.20 16.05 -14.27
CA ALA A 165 4.63 16.49 -12.93
C ALA A 165 3.79 17.62 -12.27
N GLN A 166 2.65 17.99 -12.83
CA GLN A 166 1.74 19.01 -12.32
C GLN A 166 0.48 18.36 -11.77
N GLY A 167 0.38 18.30 -10.44
CA GLY A 167 -0.85 17.92 -9.76
C GLY A 167 -0.75 16.65 -8.91
N VAL A 168 0.21 16.59 -7.99
CA VAL A 168 -0.05 15.91 -6.72
C VAL A 168 -0.67 16.96 -5.79
N GLY A 169 -1.92 17.33 -6.09
CA GLY A 169 -2.78 17.89 -5.06
C GLY A 169 -3.16 16.72 -4.17
N ILE A 170 -2.60 16.69 -2.95
CA ILE A 170 -2.98 15.71 -1.92
C ILE A 170 -4.45 15.98 -1.59
N VAL A 171 -5.36 15.34 -2.33
CA VAL A 171 -6.80 15.38 -2.04
C VAL A 171 -7.11 14.18 -1.16
N GLY A 172 -7.11 14.44 0.14
CA GLY A 172 -8.30 14.12 0.93
C GLY A 172 -8.50 12.71 1.46
N ILE A 173 -7.50 11.82 1.47
CA ILE A 173 -7.46 10.76 2.50
C ILE A 173 -6.51 11.22 3.60
N ARG A 174 -6.95 12.23 4.37
CA ARG A 174 -6.38 12.51 5.69
C ARG A 174 -6.67 11.28 6.55
N ALA A 175 -5.61 10.64 7.06
CA ALA A 175 -5.28 10.36 8.46
C ALA A 175 -6.37 10.00 9.51
N GLU A 176 -7.67 10.01 9.21
CA GLU A 176 -8.77 9.93 10.18
C GLU A 176 -9.30 8.51 10.37
N ARG A 177 -9.00 7.56 9.47
CA ARG A 177 -9.24 6.12 9.69
C ARG A 177 -8.07 5.39 10.39
N LEU A 178 -6.97 6.11 10.68
CA LEU A 178 -5.88 5.71 11.57
C LEU A 178 -6.15 6.09 13.05
N LYS A 179 -7.39 6.43 13.41
CA LYS A 179 -7.77 6.56 14.82
C LYS A 179 -7.88 5.16 15.43
N PHE A 180 -6.83 4.74 16.11
CA PHE A 180 -6.89 3.69 17.11
C PHE A 180 -8.04 3.97 18.09
N PRO A 181 -8.86 2.97 18.46
CA PRO A 181 -9.67 3.09 19.65
C PRO A 181 -8.71 3.28 20.83
N ARG A 182 -8.70 4.48 21.42
CA ARG A 182 -8.18 4.66 22.76
C ARG A 182 -9.21 4.04 23.69
N TYR A 183 -8.86 2.92 24.29
CA TYR A 183 -9.60 2.42 25.43
C TYR A 183 -9.19 3.30 26.62
N ASP A 184 -10.18 3.90 27.27
CA ASP A 184 -10.06 4.53 28.60
C ASP A 184 -9.74 3.48 29.67
#